data_AF-A0A2T6N848-F1
#
_entry.id   AF-A0A2T6N848-F1
#
_cell.length_a   1.000
_cell.length_b   1.000
_cell.length_c   1.000
_cell.angle_alpha   90.00
_cell.angle_beta   90.00
_cell.angle_gamma   90.00
#
_symmetry.space_group_name_H-M   'P 1'
#
loop_
_entity.id
_entity.type
_entity.pdbx_description
1 polymer ?
#
loop_
_entity_poly.entity_id
_entity_poly.type
_entity_poly.pdbx_seq_one_letter_code
_entity_poly.pdbx_strand_id
1 'polypeptide(L)'
;MSDMNQHNLEIFNQSLQRVTSSPAFFDCFYDNFISQSDEISEFFKNRDMAQLKKKLRETLFMLAETAEGRPGLTLYIEMLGRIHKRLNVQRKHFNMWEEALLEAVKIYDDEYDDEVLTAWLYVIDEVIETMFSALEEARLMAS
;
A
#
# COMPACT_ATOMS: atom_id res chain seq x y z
N MET A 1 4.38 10.00 11.67
CA MET A 1 4.89 8.66 11.42
C MET A 1 5.94 8.39 12.48
N SER A 2 5.76 7.30 13.23
CA SER A 2 6.80 6.77 14.11
C SER A 2 8.10 6.61 13.31
N ASP A 3 9.25 6.62 13.97
CA ASP A 3 10.49 6.11 13.37
C ASP A 3 10.18 4.69 12.86
N MET A 4 9.94 4.54 11.55
CA MET A 4 9.70 3.24 10.96
C MET A 4 10.95 2.41 11.25
N ASN A 5 10.77 1.23 11.85
CA ASN A 5 11.89 0.37 12.22
C ASN A 5 12.81 0.17 11.00
N GLN A 6 14.02 0.72 11.08
CA GLN A 6 15.00 0.74 9.99
C GLN A 6 15.26 -0.66 9.44
N HIS A 7 15.21 -1.68 10.30
CA HIS A 7 15.36 -3.07 9.92
C HIS A 7 14.21 -3.57 9.03
N ASN A 8 12.96 -3.30 9.42
CA ASN A 8 11.79 -3.67 8.62
C ASN A 8 11.77 -2.93 7.27
N LEU A 9 12.20 -1.66 7.24
CA LEU A 9 12.32 -0.91 5.99
C LEU A 9 13.36 -1.50 5.05
N GLU A 10 14.49 -1.96 5.58
CA GLU A 10 15.52 -2.60 4.78
C GLU A 10 15.03 -3.92 4.18
N ILE A 11 14.39 -4.78 4.97
CA ILE A 11 13.79 -6.03 4.49
C ILE A 11 12.70 -5.75 3.44
N PHE A 12 11.79 -4.81 3.73
CA PHE A 12 10.75 -4.38 2.80
C PHE A 12 11.35 -3.90 1.47
N ASN A 13 12.39 -3.07 1.51
CA ASN A 13 13.03 -2.56 0.31
C ASN A 13 13.68 -3.70 -0.51
N GLN A 14 14.40 -4.62 0.15
CA GLN A 14 15.00 -5.77 -0.53
C GLN A 14 13.94 -6.65 -1.21
N SER A 15 12.87 -6.98 -0.48
CA SER A 15 11.72 -7.71 -1.02
C SER A 15 11.04 -6.96 -2.18
N LEU A 16 10.82 -5.64 -2.04
CA LEU A 16 10.24 -4.81 -3.08
C LEU A 16 11.05 -4.85 -4.38
N GLN A 17 12.38 -4.82 -4.31
CA GLN A 17 13.24 -4.96 -5.48
C GLN A 17 13.06 -6.33 -6.16
N ARG A 18 13.00 -7.42 -5.38
CA ARG A 18 12.81 -8.78 -5.90
C ARG A 18 11.44 -8.93 -6.58
N VAL A 19 10.35 -8.61 -5.89
CA VAL A 19 9.00 -8.79 -6.44
C VAL A 19 8.74 -7.92 -7.66
N THR A 20 9.30 -6.71 -7.70
CA THR A 20 9.09 -5.78 -8.84
C THR A 20 10.05 -6.00 -10.00
N SER A 21 10.97 -6.97 -9.90
CA SER A 21 11.79 -7.42 -11.04
C SER A 21 10.94 -8.04 -12.16
N SER A 22 9.75 -8.55 -11.81
CA SER A 22 8.75 -9.03 -12.75
C SER A 22 7.58 -8.04 -12.86
N PRO A 23 7.22 -7.58 -14.07
CA PRO A 23 6.02 -6.76 -14.25
C PRO A 23 4.73 -7.51 -13.89
N ALA A 24 4.76 -8.85 -13.91
CA ALA A 24 3.60 -9.69 -13.60
C ALA A 24 3.22 -9.67 -12.10
N PHE A 25 4.09 -9.17 -11.21
CA PHE A 25 3.77 -9.01 -9.80
C PHE A 25 2.53 -8.11 -9.59
N PHE A 26 2.52 -6.93 -10.24
CA PHE A 26 1.38 -6.02 -10.11
C PHE A 26 0.13 -6.53 -10.83
N ASP A 27 0.28 -7.32 -11.89
CA ASP A 27 -0.84 -8.00 -12.53
C ASP A 27 -1.47 -9.00 -11.55
N CYS A 28 -0.66 -9.87 -10.96
CA CYS A 28 -1.09 -10.84 -9.96
C CYS A 28 -1.78 -10.18 -8.77
N PHE A 29 -1.20 -9.10 -8.23
CA PHE A 29 -1.79 -8.35 -7.13
C PHE A 29 -3.20 -7.81 -7.50
N TYR A 30 -3.33 -7.11 -8.63
CA TYR A 30 -4.61 -6.52 -9.01
C TYR A 30 -5.64 -7.57 -9.39
N ASP A 31 -5.25 -8.66 -10.06
CA ASP A 31 -6.16 -9.75 -10.41
C ASP A 31 -6.69 -10.43 -9.14
N ASN A 32 -5.81 -10.70 -8.17
CA ASN A 32 -6.20 -11.23 -6.86
C ASN A 32 -7.15 -10.26 -6.16
N PHE A 33 -6.82 -8.97 -6.06
CA PHE A 33 -7.63 -8.00 -5.32
C PHE A 33 -9.00 -7.76 -5.97
N ILE A 34 -9.04 -7.52 -7.29
CA ILE A 34 -10.26 -7.20 -8.03
C ILE A 34 -11.23 -8.38 -8.04
N SER A 35 -10.73 -9.62 -8.02
CA SER A 35 -11.56 -10.82 -8.01
C SER A 35 -12.21 -11.14 -6.66
N GLN A 36 -11.80 -10.47 -5.57
CA GLN A 36 -12.32 -10.79 -4.22
C GLN A 36 -13.79 -10.41 -4.00
N SER A 37 -14.32 -9.39 -4.69
CA SER A 37 -15.75 -9.06 -4.63
C SER A 37 -16.22 -8.14 -5.76
N ASP A 38 -17.52 -8.19 -6.06
CA ASP A 38 -18.17 -7.27 -7.00
C ASP A 38 -18.01 -5.80 -6.58
N GLU A 39 -18.02 -5.53 -5.26
CA GLU A 39 -17.81 -4.20 -4.70
C GLU A 39 -16.40 -3.67 -5.02
N ILE A 40 -15.36 -4.50 -4.85
CA ILE A 40 -13.99 -4.11 -5.21
C ILE A 40 -13.89 -3.91 -6.72
N SER A 41 -14.42 -4.84 -7.51
CA SER A 41 -14.40 -4.77 -8.98
C SER A 41 -14.97 -3.46 -9.53
N GLU A 42 -16.07 -2.96 -8.95
CA GLU A 42 -16.69 -1.72 -9.40
C GLU A 42 -15.78 -0.48 -9.19
N PHE A 43 -14.90 -0.45 -8.17
CA PHE A 43 -13.95 0.66 -8.00
C PHE A 43 -12.97 0.81 -9.17
N PHE A 44 -12.63 -0.32 -9.82
CA PHE A 44 -11.64 -0.41 -10.89
C PHE A 44 -12.25 -0.40 -12.29
N LYS A 45 -13.58 -0.47 -12.40
CA LYS A 45 -14.28 -0.37 -13.68
C LYS A 45 -13.96 0.95 -14.39
N ASN A 46 -13.62 0.85 -15.68
CA ASN A 46 -13.21 1.98 -16.52
C ASN A 46 -11.98 2.76 -16.01
N ARG A 47 -11.15 2.15 -15.17
CA ARG A 47 -9.86 2.74 -14.76
C ARG A 47 -8.74 2.32 -15.70
N ASP A 48 -7.78 3.23 -15.88
CA ASP A 48 -6.52 2.90 -16.53
C ASP A 48 -5.65 2.08 -15.56
N MET A 49 -5.69 0.76 -15.73
CA MET A 49 -4.94 -0.17 -14.87
C MET A 49 -3.43 -0.01 -15.03
N ALA A 50 -2.93 0.40 -16.20
CA ALA A 50 -1.50 0.64 -16.38
C ALA A 50 -1.05 1.85 -15.55
N GLN A 51 -1.86 2.91 -15.54
CA GLN A 51 -1.59 4.07 -14.69
C GLN A 51 -1.69 3.73 -13.19
N LEU A 52 -2.67 2.93 -12.78
CA LEU A 52 -2.81 2.51 -11.38
C LEU A 52 -1.62 1.67 -10.90
N LYS A 53 -1.19 0.68 -11.69
CA LYS A 53 0.01 -0.14 -11.42
C LYS A 53 1.25 0.72 -11.29
N LYS A 54 1.43 1.70 -12.20
CA LYS A 54 2.54 2.65 -12.14
C LYS A 54 2.52 3.49 -10.85
N LYS A 55 1.36 4.06 -10.49
CA LYS A 55 1.20 4.87 -9.27
C LYS A 55 1.47 4.07 -8.01
N LEU A 56 0.99 2.83 -7.95
CA LEU A 56 1.24 1.94 -6.82
C LEU A 56 2.73 1.64 -6.71
N ARG A 57 3.39 1.25 -7.81
CA ARG A 57 4.83 1.04 -7.85
C ARG A 57 5.61 2.24 -7.32
N GLU A 58 5.34 3.43 -7.87
CA GLU A 58 5.97 4.68 -7.43
C GLU A 58 5.74 4.95 -5.94
N THR A 59 4.53 4.69 -5.44
CA THR A 59 4.21 4.84 -4.01
C THR A 59 5.04 3.90 -3.15
N LEU A 60 5.11 2.60 -3.49
CA LEU A 60 5.89 1.62 -2.72
C LEU A 60 7.39 1.96 -2.69
N PHE A 61 7.95 2.43 -3.82
CA PHE A 61 9.35 2.87 -3.86
C PHE A 61 9.59 4.14 -3.04
N MET A 62 8.65 5.09 -3.04
CA MET A 62 8.76 6.25 -2.15
C MET A 62 8.77 5.85 -0.67
N LEU A 63 8.01 4.82 -0.27
CA LEU A 63 8.03 4.29 1.10
C LEU A 63 9.38 3.65 1.44
N ALA A 64 9.95 2.87 0.52
CA ALA A 64 11.25 2.21 0.70
C ALA A 64 12.42 3.21 0.82
N GLU A 65 12.34 4.35 0.13
CA GLU A 65 13.38 5.40 0.15
C GLU A 65 13.36 6.27 1.41
N THR A 66 12.26 6.25 2.17
CA THR A 66 12.12 7.05 3.40
C THR A 66 12.63 6.31 4.63
N ALA A 67 13.96 6.16 4.73
CA ALA A 67 14.63 5.76 5.97
C ALA A 67 14.52 6.81 7.09
N GLU A 68 14.23 8.06 6.75
CA GLU A 68 14.13 9.18 7.68
C GLU A 68 12.87 9.98 7.34
N GLY A 69 11.93 10.10 8.29
CA GLY A 69 10.61 10.70 8.09
C GLY A 69 10.64 12.05 7.38
N ARG A 70 10.48 12.04 6.05
CA ARG A 70 10.42 13.25 5.24
C ARG A 70 8.99 13.82 5.28
N PRO A 71 8.81 15.11 5.63
CA PRO A 71 7.49 15.76 5.65
C PRO A 71 6.71 15.62 4.33
N GLY A 72 7.41 15.53 3.19
CA GLY A 72 6.78 15.37 1.88
C GLY A 72 6.03 14.05 1.70
N LEU A 73 6.52 12.95 2.27
CA LEU A 73 5.85 11.65 2.16
C LEU A 73 4.57 11.64 3.00
N THR A 74 4.62 12.13 4.24
CA THR A 74 3.45 12.22 5.10
C THR A 74 2.33 13.01 4.43
N LEU A 75 2.63 14.21 3.92
CA LEU A 75 1.64 15.05 3.21
C LEU A 75 1.05 14.35 1.97
N TYR A 76 1.87 13.57 1.25
CA TYR A 76 1.40 12.78 0.12
C TYR A 76 0.44 11.66 0.56
N ILE A 77 0.77 10.92 1.62
CA ILE A 77 -0.09 9.86 2.16
C ILE A 77 -1.41 10.45 2.70
N GLU A 78 -1.37 11.58 3.40
CA GLU A 78 -2.58 12.28 3.85
C GLU A 78 -3.48 12.69 2.67
N MET A 79 -2.88 13.18 1.57
CA MET A 79 -3.60 13.48 0.34
C MET A 79 -4.24 12.21 -0.25
N LEU A 80 -3.53 11.08 -0.28
CA LEU A 80 -4.08 9.80 -0.71
C LEU A 80 -5.27 9.39 0.17
N GLY A 81 -5.20 9.55 1.50
CA GLY A 81 -6.31 9.30 2.41
C GLY A 81 -7.57 10.11 2.03
N ARG A 82 -7.42 11.40 1.73
CA ARG A 82 -8.53 12.25 1.26
C ARG A 82 -9.13 11.79 -0.06
N ILE A 83 -8.31 11.31 -0.99
CA ILE A 83 -8.77 10.74 -2.27
C ILE A 83 -9.56 9.45 -2.03
N HIS A 84 -9.02 8.52 -1.25
CA HIS A 84 -9.68 7.24 -0.94
C HIS A 84 -11.00 7.45 -0.19
N LYS A 85 -11.07 8.43 0.73
CA LYS A 85 -12.33 8.83 1.38
C LYS A 85 -13.37 9.33 0.38
N ARG A 86 -12.99 10.18 -0.57
CA ARG A 86 -13.91 10.68 -1.62
C ARG A 86 -14.42 9.55 -2.52
N LEU A 87 -13.64 8.48 -2.67
CA LEU A 87 -14.02 7.28 -3.39
C LEU A 87 -14.83 6.30 -2.52
N ASN A 88 -15.19 6.64 -1.28
CA ASN A 88 -15.87 5.76 -0.32
C ASN A 88 -15.11 4.46 -0.03
N VAL A 89 -13.78 4.49 -0.10
CA VAL A 89 -12.95 3.37 0.34
C VAL A 89 -12.97 3.31 1.87
N GLN A 90 -13.25 2.13 2.41
CA GLN A 90 -13.38 1.85 3.83
C GLN A 90 -12.23 0.96 4.30
N ARG A 91 -12.01 0.88 5.61
CA ARG A 91 -10.98 0.01 6.21
C ARG A 91 -11.08 -1.44 5.76
N LYS A 92 -12.30 -2.00 5.66
CA LYS A 92 -12.52 -3.36 5.12
C LYS A 92 -11.91 -3.58 3.73
N HIS A 93 -11.87 -2.57 2.86
CA HIS A 93 -11.29 -2.68 1.53
C HIS A 93 -9.77 -2.69 1.58
N PHE A 94 -9.16 -2.03 2.58
CA PHE A 94 -7.72 -2.07 2.78
C PHE A 94 -7.25 -3.41 3.34
N ASN A 95 -8.02 -4.05 4.23
CA ASN A 95 -7.72 -5.42 4.67
C ASN A 95 -7.69 -6.40 3.47
N MET A 96 -8.70 -6.32 2.61
CA MET A 96 -8.77 -7.11 1.37
C MET A 96 -7.59 -6.82 0.41
N TRP A 97 -7.21 -5.54 0.31
CA TRP A 97 -6.09 -5.07 -0.51
C TRP A 97 -4.75 -5.59 0.00
N GLU A 98 -4.54 -5.55 1.32
CA GLU A 98 -3.34 -6.03 1.99
C GLU A 98 -3.19 -7.54 1.85
N GLU A 99 -4.26 -8.30 2.08
CA GLU A 99 -4.29 -9.75 1.84
C GLU A 99 -3.88 -10.09 0.39
N ALA A 100 -4.44 -9.39 -0.60
CA ALA A 100 -4.10 -9.61 -2.01
C ALA A 100 -2.63 -9.27 -2.33
N LEU A 101 -2.11 -8.21 -1.72
CA LEU A 101 -0.73 -7.77 -1.90
C LEU A 101 0.24 -8.79 -1.31
N LEU A 102 0.00 -9.26 -0.09
CA LEU A 102 0.86 -10.23 0.59
C LEU A 102 0.86 -11.59 -0.10
N GLU A 103 -0.28 -12.02 -0.65
CA GLU A 103 -0.33 -13.22 -1.50
C GLU A 103 0.53 -13.04 -2.77
N ALA A 104 0.50 -11.87 -3.41
CA ALA A 104 1.38 -11.61 -4.54
C ALA A 104 2.87 -11.56 -4.13
N VAL A 105 3.19 -10.98 -2.97
CA VAL A 105 4.57 -10.95 -2.44
C VAL A 105 5.07 -12.38 -2.23
N LYS A 106 4.29 -13.23 -1.59
CA LYS A 106 4.62 -14.64 -1.36
C LYS A 106 4.88 -15.44 -2.64
N ILE A 107 4.21 -15.10 -3.74
CA ILE A 107 4.39 -15.76 -5.04
C ILE A 107 5.67 -15.29 -5.75
N TYR A 108 6.00 -13.99 -5.64
CA TYR A 108 7.04 -13.34 -6.44
C TYR A 108 8.34 -13.07 -5.70
N ASP A 109 8.37 -13.20 -4.39
CA ASP A 109 9.58 -13.12 -3.59
C ASP A 109 10.15 -14.53 -3.37
N ASP A 110 11.25 -14.83 -4.05
CA ASP A 110 11.96 -16.12 -3.93
C ASP A 110 12.66 -16.32 -2.59
N GLU A 111 12.79 -15.25 -1.80
CA GLU A 111 13.31 -15.24 -0.44
C GLU A 111 12.20 -14.98 0.60
N TYR A 112 10.93 -15.22 0.25
CA TYR A 112 9.81 -15.03 1.17
C TYR A 112 9.94 -15.88 2.44
N ASP A 113 9.83 -15.21 3.59
CA ASP A 113 9.75 -15.82 4.91
C ASP A 113 8.90 -14.97 5.88
N ASP A 114 8.87 -15.37 7.15
CA ASP A 114 8.10 -14.67 8.20
C ASP A 114 8.65 -13.26 8.50
N GLU A 115 9.93 -13.00 8.26
CA GLU A 115 10.54 -11.67 8.43
C GLU A 115 10.10 -10.73 7.30
N VAL A 116 10.09 -11.22 6.06
CA VAL A 116 9.53 -10.50 4.90
C VAL A 116 8.06 -10.16 5.14
N LEU A 117 7.25 -11.13 5.57
CA LEU A 117 5.84 -10.88 5.88
C LEU A 117 5.68 -9.79 6.94
N THR A 118 6.43 -9.88 8.04
CA THR A 118 6.40 -8.90 9.13
C THR A 118 6.80 -7.51 8.65
N ALA A 119 7.81 -7.41 7.80
CA ALA A 119 8.27 -6.15 7.23
C ALA A 119 7.21 -5.49 6.33
N TRP A 120 6.56 -6.27 5.45
CA TRP A 120 5.48 -5.76 4.60
C TRP A 120 4.28 -5.28 5.42
N LEU A 121 3.79 -6.10 6.37
CA LEU A 121 2.69 -5.72 7.26
C LEU A 121 3.01 -4.41 7.98
N TYR A 122 4.19 -4.32 8.59
CA TYR A 122 4.60 -3.13 9.33
C TYR A 122 4.59 -1.85 8.48
N VAL A 123 5.16 -1.89 7.27
CA VAL A 123 5.22 -0.72 6.38
C VAL A 123 3.83 -0.35 5.85
N ILE A 124 3.03 -1.33 5.45
CA ILE A 124 1.70 -1.12 4.88
C ILE A 124 0.72 -0.62 5.93
N ASP A 125 0.71 -1.20 7.13
CA ASP A 125 -0.14 -0.77 8.24
C ASP A 125 0.13 0.69 8.61
N GLU A 126 1.39 1.10 8.76
CA GLU A 126 1.75 2.50 9.08
C GLU A 126 1.21 3.48 8.03
N VAL A 127 1.24 3.10 6.76
CA VAL A 127 0.71 3.91 5.65
C VAL A 127 -0.81 3.98 5.68
N ILE A 128 -1.48 2.85 5.88
CA ILE A 128 -2.94 2.77 5.99
C ILE A 128 -3.41 3.60 7.19
N GLU A 129 -2.78 3.46 8.36
CA GLU A 129 -3.11 4.25 9.54
C GLU A 129 -2.90 5.74 9.28
N THR A 130 -1.79 6.14 8.66
CA THR A 130 -1.56 7.54 8.29
C THR A 130 -2.65 8.08 7.35
N MET A 131 -3.12 7.28 6.38
CA MET A 131 -4.25 7.67 5.52
C MET A 131 -5.55 7.89 6.31
N PHE A 132 -5.81 7.08 7.35
CA PHE A 132 -7.03 7.17 8.15
C PHE A 132 -6.97 8.26 9.24
N SER A 133 -5.85 8.42 9.96
CA SER A 133 -5.70 9.44 11.01
C SER A 133 -5.89 10.87 10.47
N ALA A 134 -5.38 11.14 9.27
CA ALA A 134 -5.53 12.43 8.58
C ALA A 134 -7.01 12.83 8.35
N LEU A 135 -7.92 11.85 8.32
CA LEU A 135 -9.34 12.05 8.08
C LEU A 135 -10.15 12.29 9.36
N GLU A 136 -9.63 11.86 10.51
CA GLU A 136 -10.23 12.03 11.83
C GLU A 136 -9.92 13.42 12.41
N GLU A 137 -8.67 13.89 12.29
CA GLU A 137 -8.27 15.23 12.75
C GLU A 137 -9.03 16.35 12.01
N ALA A 138 -9.24 16.19 10.69
CA ALA A 138 -10.03 17.14 9.90
C ALA A 138 -11.51 17.20 10.32
N ARG A 139 -12.04 16.15 10.96
CA ARG A 139 -13.43 16.09 11.44
C ARG A 139 -13.58 16.77 12.81
N LEU A 140 -12.58 16.64 13.68
CA LEU A 140 -12.55 17.30 15.00
C LEU A 140 -12.34 18.82 14.90
N MET A 141 -11.60 19.29 13.88
CA MET A 141 -11.41 20.71 13.62
C MET A 141 -12.63 21.40 12.97
N ALA A 142 -13.58 20.62 12.45
CA ALA A 142 -14.76 21.12 11.74
C ALA A 142 -16.07 21.02 12.55
N SER A 143 -16.03 20.52 13.79
CA SER A 143 -17.17 20.48 14.73
C SER A 143 -17.02 21.53 15.83
#